data_AF-A0A6S8JCA7-F1
#
_entry.id   AF-A0A6S8JCA7-F1
#
_cell.length_a   1.000
_cell.length_b   1.000
_cell.length_c   1.000
_cell.angle_alpha   90.00
_cell.angle_beta   90.00
_cell.angle_gamma   90.00
#
_symmetry.space_group_name_H-M   'P 1'
#
loop_
_entity.id
_entity.type
_entity.pdbx_description
1 polymer ?
#
loop_
_entity_poly.entity_id
_entity_poly.type
_entity_poly.pdbx_seq_one_letter_code
_entity_poly.pdbx_strand_id
1 'polypeptide(L)'
;MASSSREARPGPHSPVEDGRGSGSPKVVSCWLPKGGVAKSTRTLELGYSLSHLGFKTIMLEFDPQRDLTKRVFNNEQTRARYNVRMVDPARILQQSGHHQPQDTADDDDGVDDELPPFYYFPDLEDFYNKSNHHRPNNVYDTVRSQYLGEGSTALNTPELVEILPPSSEGRGGLFLLPGHPQINKLDEQVALAYNGLSGSQIKATVFNDLCGKLAQKYRPDIILVDLSPDKGALNGLVILSSDLLVLPCIADSSSFAAISDVIPAMETWHYRHERQRTDIENPHRHKMRRPEVAIAGTIQSHFTCKKKKEER
;
A
#
# COMPACT_ATOMS: atom_id res chain seq x y z
N MET A 1 -29.29 -32.35 -18.67
CA MET A 1 -28.44 -31.15 -18.84
C MET A 1 -29.10 -30.02 -18.06
N ALA A 2 -28.63 -29.73 -16.85
CA ALA A 2 -29.15 -28.63 -16.03
C ALA A 2 -28.18 -27.45 -16.14
N SER A 3 -28.61 -26.38 -16.80
CA SER A 3 -27.88 -25.11 -16.86
C SER A 3 -27.99 -24.41 -15.50
N SER A 4 -26.94 -24.51 -14.69
CA SER A 4 -26.77 -23.69 -13.49
C SER A 4 -26.51 -22.25 -13.92
N SER A 5 -27.53 -21.39 -13.83
CA SER A 5 -27.38 -19.94 -13.87
C SER A 5 -26.49 -19.50 -12.71
N ARG A 6 -25.23 -19.18 -12.98
CA ARG A 6 -24.35 -18.53 -12.00
C ARG A 6 -24.96 -17.15 -11.71
N GLU A 7 -25.41 -16.94 -10.48
CA GLU A 7 -25.73 -15.60 -9.98
C GLU A 7 -24.54 -14.68 -10.23
N ALA A 8 -24.80 -13.51 -10.82
CA ALA A 8 -23.80 -12.48 -11.02
C ALA A 8 -23.26 -12.06 -9.65
N ARG A 9 -21.95 -12.24 -9.44
CA ARG A 9 -21.26 -11.73 -8.25
C ARG A 9 -21.47 -10.21 -8.18
N PRO A 10 -21.75 -9.62 -7.01
CA PRO A 10 -21.94 -8.18 -6.90
C PRO A 10 -20.70 -7.47 -7.43
N GLY A 11 -20.89 -6.63 -8.45
CA GLY A 11 -19.85 -5.74 -8.95
C GLY A 11 -19.45 -4.71 -7.90
N PRO A 12 -18.39 -3.91 -8.16
CA PRO A 12 -17.92 -2.90 -7.20
C PRO A 12 -19.09 -1.99 -6.81
N HIS A 13 -19.42 -2.02 -5.51
CA HIS A 13 -20.47 -1.21 -4.93
C HIS A 13 -20.24 0.27 -5.26
N SER A 14 -21.33 1.01 -5.49
CA SER A 14 -21.32 2.46 -5.66
C SER A 14 -20.47 3.13 -4.57
N PRO A 15 -19.67 4.15 -4.94
CA PRO A 15 -18.73 4.78 -4.01
C PRO A 15 -19.47 5.30 -2.77
N VAL A 16 -18.95 4.96 -1.60
CA VAL A 16 -19.39 5.55 -0.33
C VAL A 16 -19.00 7.03 -0.36
N GLU A 17 -19.99 7.94 -0.26
CA GLU A 17 -19.74 9.37 -0.15
C GLU A 17 -19.09 9.70 1.20
N ASP A 18 -17.76 9.76 1.23
CA ASP A 18 -16.95 10.03 2.43
C ASP A 18 -16.16 11.37 2.33
N GLY A 19 -16.68 12.33 1.56
CA GLY A 19 -16.03 13.64 1.38
C GLY A 19 -14.73 13.58 0.56
N ARG A 20 -14.29 12.40 0.09
CA ARG A 20 -13.11 12.24 -0.77
C ARG A 20 -13.40 12.43 -2.27
N GLY A 21 -14.64 12.81 -2.61
CA GLY A 21 -15.19 12.72 -3.96
C GLY A 21 -15.48 11.26 -4.32
N SER A 22 -16.55 11.03 -5.08
CA SER A 22 -16.84 9.71 -5.66
C SER A 22 -15.61 9.18 -6.41
N GLY A 23 -15.02 8.07 -5.95
CA GLY A 23 -13.92 7.38 -6.67
C GLY A 23 -12.52 7.44 -6.02
N SER A 24 -12.38 7.89 -4.77
CA SER A 24 -11.10 7.76 -4.06
C SER A 24 -10.89 6.34 -3.49
N PRO A 25 -9.64 5.83 -3.42
CA PRO A 25 -9.38 4.51 -2.84
C PRO A 25 -9.70 4.46 -1.35
N LYS A 26 -10.16 3.29 -0.90
CA LYS A 26 -10.18 2.94 0.52
C LYS A 26 -8.78 2.58 0.99
N VAL A 27 -8.33 3.20 2.07
CA VAL A 27 -7.01 2.97 2.68
C VAL A 27 -7.20 2.04 3.88
N VAL A 28 -6.57 0.88 3.83
CA VAL A 28 -6.64 -0.15 4.86
C VAL A 28 -5.24 -0.39 5.41
N SER A 29 -5.04 -0.27 6.72
CA SER A 29 -3.76 -0.53 7.36
C SER A 29 -3.78 -1.84 8.14
N CYS A 30 -2.71 -2.63 8.03
CA CYS A 30 -2.47 -3.84 8.81
C CYS A 30 -1.43 -3.53 9.89
N TRP A 31 -1.84 -3.47 11.15
CA TRP A 31 -0.94 -3.14 12.24
C TRP A 31 -1.31 -3.82 13.56
N LEU A 32 -0.29 -4.13 14.35
CA LEU A 32 -0.40 -4.49 15.76
C LEU A 32 0.95 -4.16 16.40
N PRO A 33 1.00 -3.59 17.62
CA PRO A 33 2.24 -3.25 18.32
C PRO A 33 2.95 -4.49 18.88
N LYS A 34 3.14 -5.50 18.02
CA LYS A 34 3.77 -6.78 18.30
C LYS A 34 4.40 -7.36 17.04
N GLY A 35 5.65 -7.80 17.16
CA GLY A 35 6.36 -8.56 16.11
C GLY A 35 5.87 -10.00 16.01
N GLY A 36 6.10 -10.65 14.87
CA GLY A 36 5.84 -12.10 14.74
C GLY A 36 4.37 -12.53 14.70
N VAL A 37 3.43 -11.62 14.46
CA VAL A 37 1.98 -11.92 14.34
C VAL A 37 1.50 -12.10 12.90
N ALA A 38 2.44 -12.29 11.98
CA ALA A 38 2.21 -12.48 10.55
C ALA A 38 1.58 -11.28 9.80
N LYS A 39 1.82 -10.02 10.23
CA LYS A 39 1.31 -8.79 9.58
C LYS A 39 1.54 -8.79 8.06
N SER A 40 2.79 -8.83 7.62
CA SER A 40 3.16 -8.82 6.19
C SER A 40 2.60 -10.00 5.40
N THR A 41 2.41 -11.16 6.06
CA THR A 41 1.77 -12.32 5.41
C THR A 41 0.28 -12.08 5.23
N ARG A 42 -0.41 -11.57 6.25
CA ARG A 42 -1.84 -11.23 6.18
C ARG A 42 -2.11 -10.09 5.20
N THR A 43 -1.24 -9.09 5.14
CA THR A 43 -1.31 -8.02 4.14
C THR A 43 -1.26 -8.61 2.73
N LEU A 44 -0.29 -9.50 2.45
CA LEU A 44 -0.19 -10.16 1.15
C LEU A 44 -1.44 -10.99 0.81
N GLU A 45 -1.91 -11.84 1.73
CA GLU A 45 -3.08 -12.69 1.54
C GLU A 45 -4.38 -11.90 1.33
N LEU A 46 -4.54 -10.79 2.07
CA LEU A 46 -5.67 -9.89 1.91
C LEU A 46 -5.61 -9.20 0.54
N GLY A 47 -4.43 -8.73 0.12
CA GLY A 47 -4.21 -8.16 -1.21
C GLY A 47 -4.62 -9.12 -2.33
N TYR A 48 -4.22 -10.40 -2.24
CA TYR A 48 -4.68 -11.41 -3.20
C TYR A 48 -6.19 -11.59 -3.16
N SER A 49 -6.76 -11.73 -1.97
CA SER A 49 -8.20 -11.99 -1.81
C SER A 49 -9.01 -10.85 -2.43
N LEU A 50 -8.62 -9.60 -2.19
CA LEU A 50 -9.25 -8.41 -2.77
C LEU A 50 -9.12 -8.38 -4.29
N SER A 51 -7.95 -8.68 -4.84
CA SER A 51 -7.73 -8.76 -6.30
C SER A 51 -8.58 -9.85 -6.96
N HIS A 52 -8.73 -11.02 -6.32
CA HIS A 52 -9.62 -12.09 -6.80
C HIS A 52 -11.11 -11.73 -6.71
N LEU A 53 -11.48 -10.85 -5.77
CA LEU A 53 -12.82 -10.28 -5.68
C LEU A 53 -13.06 -9.16 -6.71
N GLY A 54 -12.04 -8.80 -7.50
CA GLY A 54 -12.15 -7.81 -8.57
C GLY A 54 -11.70 -6.40 -8.18
N PHE A 55 -11.17 -6.19 -6.98
CA PHE A 55 -10.68 -4.88 -6.54
C PHE A 55 -9.25 -4.63 -6.98
N LYS A 56 -9.01 -3.49 -7.61
CA LYS A 56 -7.67 -3.01 -7.91
C LYS A 56 -6.98 -2.56 -6.64
N THR A 57 -5.96 -3.32 -6.26
CA THR A 57 -5.33 -3.18 -4.95
C THR A 57 -3.87 -2.80 -5.10
N ILE A 58 -3.43 -1.73 -4.42
CA ILE A 58 -2.01 -1.38 -4.28
C ILE A 58 -1.59 -1.62 -2.84
N MET A 59 -0.58 -2.46 -2.64
CA MET A 59 0.06 -2.66 -1.36
C MET A 59 1.22 -1.68 -1.17
N LEU A 60 1.36 -1.10 0.02
CA LEU A 60 2.48 -0.25 0.43
C LEU A 60 3.16 -0.89 1.64
N GLU A 61 4.50 -0.88 1.69
CA GLU A 61 5.23 -1.36 2.86
C GLU A 61 6.03 -0.25 3.55
N PHE A 62 5.63 0.05 4.79
CA PHE A 62 6.32 0.98 5.68
C PHE A 62 7.06 0.25 6.82
N ASP A 63 7.35 -1.04 6.67
CA ASP A 63 8.27 -1.75 7.57
C ASP A 63 9.71 -1.72 7.01
N PRO A 64 10.69 -1.14 7.74
CA PRO A 64 12.10 -1.16 7.34
C PRO A 64 12.69 -2.57 7.13
N GLN A 65 12.09 -3.60 7.74
CA GLN A 65 12.49 -5.00 7.54
C GLN A 65 12.13 -5.51 6.15
N ARG A 66 11.16 -4.90 5.48
CA ARG A 66 10.73 -5.23 4.11
C ARG A 66 10.26 -6.67 3.95
N ASP A 67 9.58 -7.22 4.95
CA ASP A 67 9.14 -8.62 4.93
C ASP A 67 8.09 -8.88 3.84
N LEU A 68 7.17 -7.95 3.57
CA LEU A 68 6.21 -8.07 2.46
C LEU A 68 6.93 -8.04 1.12
N THR A 69 7.81 -7.07 0.91
CA THR A 69 8.60 -6.92 -0.32
C THR A 69 9.45 -8.15 -0.56
N LYS A 70 10.25 -8.58 0.42
CA LYS A 70 11.07 -9.79 0.30
C LYS A 70 10.23 -11.03 -0.01
N ARG A 71 9.01 -11.16 0.52
CA ARG A 71 8.12 -12.27 0.18
C ARG A 71 7.67 -12.25 -1.28
N VAL A 72 7.50 -11.07 -1.87
CA VAL A 72 7.17 -10.89 -3.29
C VAL A 72 8.37 -11.22 -4.18
N PHE A 73 9.58 -10.79 -3.81
CA PHE A 73 10.79 -10.96 -4.65
C PHE A 73 11.54 -12.29 -4.44
N ASN A 74 11.73 -12.73 -3.19
CA ASN A 74 12.74 -13.76 -2.85
C ASN A 74 12.20 -15.19 -2.74
N ASN A 75 10.88 -15.38 -2.76
CA ASN A 75 10.32 -16.71 -2.58
C ASN A 75 9.97 -17.33 -3.94
N GLU A 76 10.71 -18.36 -4.36
CA GLU A 76 10.37 -19.17 -5.54
C GLU A 76 8.92 -19.67 -5.49
N GLN A 77 8.41 -20.02 -4.30
CA GLN A 77 7.00 -20.36 -4.14
C GLN A 77 6.09 -19.16 -4.38
N THR A 78 6.46 -17.93 -4.01
CA THR A 78 5.64 -16.75 -4.34
C THR A 78 5.69 -16.48 -5.85
N ARG A 79 6.87 -16.58 -6.47
CA ARG A 79 7.06 -16.46 -7.93
C ARG A 79 6.25 -17.51 -8.70
N ALA A 80 6.25 -18.75 -8.23
CA ALA A 80 5.54 -19.88 -8.84
C ALA A 80 4.03 -19.92 -8.50
N ARG A 81 3.64 -19.48 -7.30
CA ARG A 81 2.24 -19.48 -6.82
C ARG A 81 1.46 -18.26 -7.29
N TYR A 82 2.15 -17.16 -7.64
CA TYR A 82 1.50 -15.88 -7.88
C TYR A 82 2.09 -15.02 -9.02
N ASN A 83 2.73 -15.62 -10.03
CA ASN A 83 3.09 -14.97 -11.30
C ASN A 83 3.49 -13.47 -11.19
N VAL A 84 4.55 -13.14 -10.45
CA VAL A 84 4.98 -11.75 -10.25
C VAL A 84 5.57 -11.17 -11.55
N ARG A 85 5.13 -9.97 -11.97
CA ARG A 85 5.58 -9.26 -13.18
C ARG A 85 5.73 -7.77 -12.93
N MET A 86 6.65 -7.10 -13.62
CA MET A 86 6.76 -5.64 -13.55
C MET A 86 5.83 -4.99 -14.57
N VAL A 87 5.14 -3.91 -14.19
CA VAL A 87 4.27 -3.15 -15.11
C VAL A 87 4.71 -1.69 -15.17
N ASP A 88 4.99 -1.23 -16.39
CA ASP A 88 5.18 0.18 -16.68
C ASP A 88 3.88 0.96 -16.40
N PRO A 89 3.94 2.05 -15.59
CA PRO A 89 2.79 2.93 -15.32
C PRO A 89 2.06 3.47 -16.56
N ALA A 90 2.72 3.54 -17.72
CA ALA A 90 2.11 3.95 -18.99
C ALA A 90 1.06 2.96 -19.50
N ARG A 91 1.16 1.67 -19.15
CA ARG A 91 0.27 0.60 -19.65
C ARG A 91 -0.95 0.33 -18.75
N ILE A 92 -0.92 0.75 -17.48
CA ILE A 92 -2.04 0.53 -16.53
C ILE A 92 -3.32 1.29 -16.94
N LEU A 93 -3.19 2.40 -17.68
CA LEU A 93 -4.34 3.18 -18.15
C LEU A 93 -5.03 2.54 -19.37
N GLN A 94 -4.31 1.81 -20.21
CA GLN A 94 -4.85 1.21 -21.45
C GLN A 94 -5.78 0.02 -21.19
N GLN A 95 -5.62 -0.70 -20.08
CA GLN A 95 -6.47 -1.85 -19.74
C GLN A 95 -7.88 -1.46 -19.23
N SER A 96 -8.14 -0.16 -19.05
CA SER A 96 -9.41 0.35 -18.51
C SER A 96 -10.29 1.09 -19.53
N GLY A 97 -9.93 1.07 -20.82
CA GLY A 97 -10.72 1.70 -21.88
C GLY A 97 -10.74 0.88 -23.17
N HIS A 98 -11.92 0.43 -23.59
CA HIS A 98 -12.20 0.15 -24.99
C HIS A 98 -12.04 1.45 -25.79
N HIS A 99 -10.88 1.72 -26.38
CA HIS A 99 -10.72 2.69 -27.46
C HIS A 99 -9.72 2.14 -28.47
N GLN A 100 -10.15 2.04 -29.74
CA GLN A 100 -9.24 1.82 -30.86
C GLN A 100 -8.26 3.01 -30.96
N PRO A 101 -6.97 2.77 -31.24
CA PRO A 101 -6.04 3.87 -31.46
C PRO A 101 -6.40 4.57 -32.77
N GLN A 102 -6.59 5.89 -32.71
CA GLN A 102 -6.47 6.77 -33.86
C GLN A 102 -5.06 7.33 -33.89
N ASP A 103 -4.46 7.28 -35.08
CA ASP A 103 -3.12 7.70 -35.41
C ASP A 103 -2.91 9.21 -35.18
N THR A 104 -1.87 9.56 -34.44
CA THR A 104 -1.15 10.83 -34.62
C THR A 104 0.34 10.55 -34.49
N ALA A 105 1.04 10.75 -35.61
CA ALA A 105 2.48 10.66 -35.77
C ALA A 105 3.21 11.89 -35.19
N ASP A 106 4.54 11.78 -35.13
CA ASP A 106 5.58 12.80 -34.87
C ASP A 106 5.78 13.15 -33.36
N ASP A 107 6.96 13.06 -32.73
CA ASP A 107 8.34 13.20 -33.20
C ASP A 107 9.31 12.21 -32.52
N ASP A 108 10.36 11.91 -33.28
CA ASP A 108 11.53 11.04 -33.06
C ASP A 108 12.54 11.64 -32.07
N ASP A 109 12.98 10.82 -31.10
CA ASP A 109 14.32 10.88 -30.49
C ASP A 109 14.67 9.47 -29.98
N GLY A 110 15.37 8.72 -30.84
CA GLY A 110 15.66 7.29 -30.68
C GLY A 110 16.35 6.85 -29.38
N VAL A 111 15.86 5.75 -28.80
CA VAL A 111 16.41 4.38 -28.93
C VAL A 111 15.23 3.44 -28.61
N ASP A 112 14.50 2.99 -29.62
CA ASP A 112 13.54 1.88 -29.50
C ASP A 112 14.31 0.55 -29.60
N ASP A 113 15.02 0.19 -28.54
CA ASP A 113 15.13 -1.24 -28.23
C ASP A 113 13.78 -1.63 -27.66
N GLU A 114 13.02 -2.47 -28.38
CA GLU A 114 11.77 -3.06 -27.90
C GLU A 114 12.02 -3.80 -26.58
N LEU A 115 11.91 -3.07 -25.47
CA LEU A 115 12.06 -3.66 -24.18
C LEU A 115 10.94 -4.71 -24.00
N PRO A 116 11.26 -5.93 -23.57
CA PRO A 116 10.28 -7.00 -23.49
C PRO A 116 9.09 -6.55 -22.61
N PRO A 117 7.86 -7.02 -22.90
CA PRO A 117 6.64 -6.54 -22.24
C PRO A 117 6.60 -6.76 -20.72
N PHE A 118 7.56 -7.52 -20.19
CA PHE A 118 7.77 -7.80 -18.78
C PHE A 118 9.28 -7.82 -18.49
N TYR A 119 9.69 -7.06 -17.48
CA TYR A 119 11.05 -7.13 -16.95
C TYR A 119 11.12 -8.09 -15.77
N TYR A 120 12.12 -8.96 -15.79
CA TYR A 120 12.45 -9.83 -14.68
C TYR A 120 13.71 -9.31 -14.01
N PHE A 121 13.56 -8.81 -12.78
CA PHE A 121 14.70 -8.51 -11.94
C PHE A 121 15.07 -9.78 -11.15
N PRO A 122 16.34 -10.20 -11.15
CA PRO A 122 16.76 -11.42 -10.46
C PRO A 122 16.57 -11.32 -8.94
N ASP A 123 16.61 -10.10 -8.40
CA ASP A 123 16.39 -9.81 -6.99
C ASP A 123 15.91 -8.37 -6.76
N LEU A 124 15.61 -8.07 -5.51
CA LEU A 124 15.15 -6.76 -5.04
C LEU A 124 16.20 -5.66 -5.21
N GLU A 125 17.49 -5.99 -5.12
CA GLU A 125 18.58 -5.01 -5.22
C GLU A 125 18.73 -4.54 -6.67
N ASP A 126 18.66 -5.49 -7.60
CA ASP A 126 18.56 -5.19 -9.02
C ASP A 126 17.33 -4.35 -9.35
N PHE A 127 16.19 -4.61 -8.71
CA PHE A 127 15.00 -3.77 -8.88
C PHE A 127 15.23 -2.33 -8.42
N TYR A 128 15.85 -2.10 -7.25
CA TYR A 128 16.18 -0.75 -6.80
C TYR A 128 17.16 -0.05 -7.73
N ASN A 129 18.16 -0.78 -8.25
CA ASN A 129 19.24 -0.22 -9.04
C ASN A 129 18.91 -0.05 -10.54
N LYS A 130 17.94 -0.81 -11.07
CA LYS A 130 17.62 -0.88 -12.51
C LYS A 130 16.21 -0.39 -12.89
N SER A 131 15.45 0.24 -11.99
CA SER A 131 14.25 0.98 -12.44
C SER A 131 14.67 1.96 -13.52
N ASN A 132 14.03 1.86 -14.69
CA ASN A 132 14.36 2.69 -15.84
C ASN A 132 14.32 4.17 -15.43
N HIS A 133 15.48 4.82 -15.43
CA HIS A 133 15.63 6.23 -15.79
C HIS A 133 14.60 7.22 -15.17
N HIS A 134 14.89 7.72 -13.97
CA HIS A 134 14.37 8.97 -13.36
C HIS A 134 13.09 8.91 -12.49
N ARG A 135 12.52 7.74 -12.16
CA ARG A 135 11.35 7.62 -11.27
C ARG A 135 11.65 6.84 -9.99
N PRO A 136 11.02 7.17 -8.84
CA PRO A 136 11.15 6.37 -7.63
C PRO A 136 10.42 5.03 -7.79
N ASN A 137 10.91 3.98 -7.15
CA ASN A 137 10.36 2.62 -7.25
C ASN A 137 10.08 1.98 -5.88
N ASN A 138 10.18 2.76 -4.81
CA ASN A 138 9.97 2.31 -3.44
C ASN A 138 9.35 3.43 -2.59
N VAL A 139 8.67 3.06 -1.51
CA VAL A 139 7.93 4.00 -0.66
C VAL A 139 8.81 5.15 -0.17
N TYR A 140 10.06 4.86 0.23
CA TYR A 140 10.95 5.88 0.81
C TYR A 140 11.37 6.92 -0.23
N ASP A 141 11.91 6.51 -1.38
CA ASP A 141 12.32 7.44 -2.43
C ASP A 141 11.11 8.16 -3.02
N THR A 142 9.97 7.48 -3.12
CA THR A 142 8.71 8.09 -3.56
C THR A 142 8.30 9.22 -2.65
N VAL A 143 8.38 9.02 -1.33
CA VAL A 143 8.06 10.05 -0.36
C VAL A 143 9.11 11.15 -0.37
N ARG A 144 10.40 10.79 -0.40
CA ARG A 144 11.52 11.74 -0.41
C ARG A 144 11.43 12.70 -1.60
N SER A 145 11.19 12.18 -2.80
CA SER A 145 11.18 12.98 -4.03
C SER A 145 10.04 14.01 -4.07
N GLN A 146 8.92 13.76 -3.38
CA GLN A 146 7.79 14.70 -3.33
C GLN A 146 8.11 16.00 -2.59
N TYR A 147 9.03 15.96 -1.62
CA TYR A 147 9.30 17.09 -0.72
C TYR A 147 10.66 17.73 -0.95
N LEU A 148 11.64 16.98 -1.47
CA LEU A 148 12.92 17.57 -1.87
C LEU A 148 12.83 18.38 -3.18
N GLY A 149 11.73 18.29 -3.92
CA GLY A 149 11.55 19.03 -5.18
C GLY A 149 12.46 18.53 -6.31
N GLU A 150 12.97 17.30 -6.18
CA GLU A 150 13.77 16.65 -7.21
C GLU A 150 12.81 16.24 -8.36
N GLY A 151 12.79 17.01 -9.44
CA GLY A 151 12.15 16.66 -10.72
C GLY A 151 10.67 17.05 -10.91
N SER A 152 10.23 16.98 -12.17
CA SER A 152 8.83 17.23 -12.61
C SER A 152 7.83 16.24 -11.95
N THR A 153 6.56 16.63 -11.83
CA THR A 153 5.47 15.79 -11.27
C THR A 153 5.30 14.44 -11.98
N ALA A 154 5.61 14.36 -13.28
CA ALA A 154 5.60 13.12 -14.06
C ALA A 154 6.79 12.18 -13.74
N LEU A 155 7.89 12.72 -13.21
CA LEU A 155 9.06 11.96 -12.74
C LEU A 155 8.90 11.48 -11.29
N ASN A 156 7.92 12.02 -10.56
CA ASN A 156 7.66 11.71 -9.15
C ASN A 156 6.54 10.69 -8.92
N THR A 157 6.07 10.04 -9.98
CA THR A 157 5.10 8.95 -9.89
C THR A 157 5.85 7.63 -9.74
N PRO A 158 5.56 6.83 -8.71
CA PRO A 158 6.37 5.66 -8.43
C PRO A 158 6.07 4.50 -9.35
N GLU A 159 7.09 3.75 -9.73
CA GLU A 159 6.92 2.45 -10.39
C GLU A 159 6.43 1.39 -9.40
N LEU A 160 5.52 0.53 -9.85
CA LEU A 160 4.91 -0.52 -9.04
C LEU A 160 5.28 -1.90 -9.58
N VAL A 161 5.38 -2.87 -8.67
CA VAL A 161 5.48 -4.29 -8.99
C VAL A 161 4.07 -4.83 -9.17
N GLU A 162 3.74 -5.43 -10.32
CA GLU A 162 2.48 -6.16 -10.48
C GLU A 162 2.64 -7.61 -9.96
N ILE A 163 1.59 -8.07 -9.31
CA ILE A 163 1.51 -9.39 -8.74
C ILE A 163 0.29 -10.04 -9.37
N LEU A 164 0.50 -10.93 -10.35
CA LEU A 164 -0.63 -11.51 -11.06
C LEU A 164 -1.35 -12.55 -10.20
N PRO A 165 -2.70 -12.54 -10.18
CA PRO A 165 -3.42 -13.68 -9.66
C PRO A 165 -3.20 -14.91 -10.57
N PRO A 166 -3.13 -16.13 -10.01
CA PRO A 166 -2.89 -17.36 -10.77
C PRO A 166 -4.05 -17.80 -11.69
N SER A 167 -5.17 -17.05 -11.76
CA SER A 167 -6.31 -17.40 -12.63
C SER A 167 -6.74 -16.23 -13.52
N SER A 168 -7.09 -16.56 -14.76
CA SER A 168 -7.68 -15.67 -15.77
C SER A 168 -9.04 -15.06 -15.39
N GLU A 169 -9.54 -15.32 -14.18
CA GLU A 169 -10.80 -14.76 -13.66
C GLU A 169 -10.59 -13.57 -12.70
N GLY A 170 -9.38 -13.36 -12.16
CA GLY A 170 -9.08 -12.22 -11.29
C GLY A 170 -8.97 -10.92 -12.09
N ARG A 171 -9.93 -10.00 -11.91
CA ARG A 171 -10.04 -8.77 -12.73
C ARG A 171 -9.48 -7.50 -12.09
N GLY A 172 -9.16 -7.53 -10.79
CA GLY A 172 -8.79 -6.32 -10.04
C GLY A 172 -7.37 -5.83 -10.29
N GLY A 173 -6.41 -6.75 -10.40
CA GLY A 173 -4.98 -6.41 -10.43
C GLY A 173 -4.46 -6.14 -9.01
N LEU A 174 -3.28 -6.70 -8.71
CA LEU A 174 -2.60 -6.50 -7.42
C LEU A 174 -1.23 -5.90 -7.70
N PHE A 175 -0.90 -4.83 -6.99
CA PHE A 175 0.36 -4.12 -7.15
C PHE A 175 1.04 -3.93 -5.80
N LEU A 176 2.35 -3.74 -5.81
CA LEU A 176 3.15 -3.41 -4.64
C LEU A 176 4.01 -2.19 -4.95
N LEU A 177 4.04 -1.22 -4.04
CA LEU A 177 5.11 -0.25 -3.91
C LEU A 177 6.07 -0.76 -2.82
N PRO A 178 7.27 -1.25 -3.18
CA PRO A 178 8.21 -1.85 -2.25
C PRO A 178 8.62 -0.96 -1.08
N GLY A 179 8.87 -1.57 0.08
CA GLY A 179 9.45 -0.90 1.24
C GLY A 179 10.93 -0.57 1.03
N HIS A 180 11.56 0.09 2.00
CA HIS A 180 12.98 0.48 1.93
C HIS A 180 13.63 0.47 3.33
N PRO A 181 14.94 0.16 3.50
CA PRO A 181 15.58 0.13 4.83
C PRO A 181 15.62 1.49 5.51
N GLN A 182 15.56 2.58 4.73
CA GLN A 182 15.64 3.94 5.26
C GLN A 182 14.29 4.51 5.74
N ILE A 183 13.24 3.69 5.84
CA ILE A 183 11.95 4.12 6.41
C ILE A 183 12.10 4.68 7.83
N ASN A 184 13.08 4.23 8.63
CA ASN A 184 13.38 4.84 9.93
C ASN A 184 13.73 6.33 9.83
N LYS A 185 14.47 6.74 8.79
CA LYS A 185 14.77 8.17 8.54
C LYS A 185 13.49 8.94 8.23
N LEU A 186 12.55 8.32 7.54
CA LEU A 186 11.25 8.92 7.28
C LEU A 186 10.45 9.09 8.58
N ASP A 187 10.46 8.10 9.47
CA ASP A 187 9.79 8.19 10.78
C ASP A 187 10.35 9.34 11.63
N GLU A 188 11.67 9.51 11.68
CA GLU A 188 12.32 10.65 12.35
C GLU A 188 11.83 12.00 11.78
N GLN A 189 11.77 12.12 10.45
CA GLN A 189 11.30 13.33 9.78
C GLN A 189 9.81 13.61 10.05
N VAL A 190 8.97 12.57 10.14
CA VAL A 190 7.55 12.70 10.49
C VAL A 190 7.43 13.15 11.95
N ALA A 191 8.23 12.58 12.86
CA ALA A 191 8.22 12.95 14.25
C ALA A 191 8.59 14.43 14.45
N LEU A 192 9.59 14.94 13.74
CA LEU A 192 9.94 16.36 13.74
C LEU A 192 8.78 17.24 13.24
N ALA A 193 8.14 16.83 12.13
CA ALA A 193 7.00 17.57 11.55
C ALA A 193 5.84 17.67 12.55
N TYR A 194 5.49 16.57 13.22
CA TYR A 194 4.37 16.52 14.16
C TYR A 194 4.61 17.27 15.47
N ASN A 195 5.88 17.39 15.88
CA ASN A 195 6.24 18.14 17.07
C ASN A 195 6.45 19.63 16.78
N GLY A 196 6.27 20.09 15.53
CA GLY A 196 6.52 21.48 15.14
C GLY A 196 8.00 21.87 15.31
N LEU A 197 8.91 20.90 15.32
CA LEU A 197 10.33 21.14 15.50
C LEU A 197 10.95 21.53 14.17
N SER A 198 11.75 22.60 14.19
CA SER A 198 12.59 22.99 13.06
C SER A 198 13.47 21.83 12.61
N GLY A 199 13.59 21.63 11.29
CA GLY A 199 14.45 20.61 10.70
C GLY A 199 13.72 19.43 10.05
N SER A 200 12.40 19.35 10.14
CA SER A 200 11.65 18.43 9.27
C SER A 200 11.68 18.91 7.82
N GLN A 201 12.01 18.01 6.91
CA GLN A 201 11.97 18.23 5.46
C GLN A 201 10.66 17.76 4.84
N ILE A 202 9.75 17.17 5.61
CA ILE A 202 8.49 16.61 5.12
C ILE A 202 7.28 17.25 5.81
N LYS A 203 6.13 17.16 5.16
CA LYS A 203 4.86 17.69 5.68
C LYS A 203 4.12 16.61 6.46
N ALA A 204 3.34 17.00 7.45
CA ALA A 204 2.40 16.10 8.12
C ALA A 204 1.30 15.55 7.18
N THR A 205 1.16 16.06 5.94
CA THR A 205 0.27 15.53 4.89
C THR A 205 0.89 14.41 4.05
N VAL A 206 2.14 14.03 4.31
CA VAL A 206 2.96 13.22 3.39
C VAL A 206 2.33 11.93 2.90
N PHE A 207 1.67 11.21 3.80
CA PHE A 207 1.02 9.97 3.43
C PHE A 207 -0.26 10.20 2.59
N ASN A 208 -1.02 11.26 2.87
CA ASN A 208 -2.19 11.63 2.07
C ASN A 208 -1.79 12.08 0.66
N ASP A 209 -0.68 12.83 0.54
CA ASP A 209 -0.13 13.26 -0.75
C ASP A 209 0.34 12.05 -1.59
N LEU A 210 0.96 11.05 -0.95
CA LEU A 210 1.29 9.77 -1.58
C LEU A 210 0.03 9.03 -2.08
N CYS A 211 -0.99 8.87 -1.22
CA CYS A 211 -2.24 8.22 -1.60
C CYS A 211 -2.94 8.95 -2.75
N GLY A 212 -2.95 10.29 -2.74
CA GLY A 212 -3.52 11.10 -3.81
C GLY A 212 -2.80 10.91 -5.16
N LYS A 213 -1.47 10.83 -5.14
CA LYS A 213 -0.68 10.53 -6.35
C LYS A 213 -0.98 9.14 -6.91
N LEU A 214 -1.03 8.13 -6.05
CA LEU A 214 -1.37 6.77 -6.44
C LEU A 214 -2.82 6.70 -6.98
N ALA A 215 -3.75 7.41 -6.33
CA ALA A 215 -5.14 7.51 -6.78
C ALA A 215 -5.24 8.13 -8.18
N GLN A 216 -4.56 9.25 -8.40
CA GLN A 216 -4.57 9.96 -9.68
C GLN A 216 -4.02 9.10 -10.82
N LYS A 217 -2.88 8.43 -10.59
CA LYS A 217 -2.19 7.66 -11.63
C LYS A 217 -2.84 6.29 -11.88
N TYR A 218 -3.06 5.54 -10.81
CA TYR A 218 -3.38 4.12 -10.89
C TYR A 218 -4.85 3.83 -10.66
N ARG A 219 -5.63 4.77 -10.13
CA ARG A 219 -7.05 4.60 -9.80
C ARG A 219 -7.33 3.25 -9.09
N PRO A 220 -6.59 2.90 -8.01
CA PRO A 220 -6.91 1.72 -7.23
C PRO A 220 -8.25 1.89 -6.53
N ASP A 221 -8.94 0.78 -6.30
CA ASP A 221 -10.08 0.74 -5.39
C ASP A 221 -9.60 0.73 -3.93
N ILE A 222 -8.47 0.06 -3.68
CA ILE A 222 -7.92 -0.16 -2.34
C ILE A 222 -6.42 0.12 -2.30
N ILE A 223 -5.99 0.85 -1.27
CA ILE A 223 -4.59 0.95 -0.85
C ILE A 223 -4.46 0.17 0.46
N LEU A 224 -3.67 -0.89 0.46
CA LEU A 224 -3.44 -1.76 1.60
C LEU A 224 -2.03 -1.53 2.16
N VAL A 225 -1.91 -1.23 3.44
CA VAL A 225 -0.64 -0.76 4.02
C VAL A 225 -0.11 -1.75 5.06
N ASP A 226 1.11 -2.22 4.86
CA ASP A 226 1.84 -3.04 5.83
C ASP A 226 2.70 -2.15 6.72
N LEU A 227 2.50 -2.27 8.03
CA LEU A 227 3.18 -1.45 9.03
C LEU A 227 4.06 -2.31 9.95
N SER A 228 5.20 -1.74 10.34
CA SER A 228 6.08 -2.28 11.37
C SER A 228 5.40 -2.29 12.75
N PRO A 229 5.87 -3.11 13.71
CA PRO A 229 5.24 -3.22 15.03
C PRO A 229 5.49 -2.01 15.96
N ASP A 230 6.28 -1.04 15.55
CA ASP A 230 6.62 0.11 16.38
C ASP A 230 5.43 1.08 16.55
N LYS A 231 5.56 1.97 17.53
CA LYS A 231 4.59 3.03 17.82
C LYS A 231 5.09 4.41 17.34
N GLY A 232 5.87 4.44 16.26
CA GLY A 232 6.47 5.64 15.67
C GLY A 232 5.46 6.64 15.14
N ALA A 233 5.96 7.82 14.75
CA ALA A 233 5.13 8.91 14.26
C ALA A 233 4.57 8.62 12.86
N LEU A 234 5.31 7.91 12.02
CA LEU A 234 4.91 7.46 10.70
C LEU A 234 3.76 6.46 10.75
N ASN A 235 3.82 5.45 11.64
CA ASN A 235 2.71 4.53 11.85
C ASN A 235 1.45 5.28 12.30
N GLY A 236 1.59 6.21 13.23
CA GLY A 236 0.48 7.07 13.64
C GLY A 236 -0.11 7.88 12.50
N LEU A 237 0.74 8.53 11.69
CA LEU A 237 0.31 9.27 10.51
C LEU A 237 -0.47 8.39 9.52
N VAL A 238 0.04 7.20 9.20
CA VAL A 238 -0.59 6.27 8.26
C VAL A 238 -1.92 5.76 8.80
N ILE A 239 -1.95 5.32 10.06
CA ILE A 239 -3.16 4.78 10.71
C ILE A 239 -4.26 5.84 10.79
N LEU A 240 -3.93 7.06 11.22
CA LEU A 240 -4.91 8.16 11.30
C LEU A 240 -5.40 8.65 9.94
N SER A 241 -4.64 8.38 8.88
CA SER A 241 -5.04 8.68 7.49
C SER A 241 -5.79 7.51 6.82
N SER A 242 -5.92 6.36 7.50
CA SER A 242 -6.59 5.18 6.97
C SER A 242 -8.10 5.22 7.19
N ASP A 243 -8.86 4.50 6.36
CA ASP A 243 -10.28 4.23 6.59
C ASP A 243 -10.47 3.09 7.57
N LEU A 244 -9.67 2.03 7.42
CA LEU A 244 -9.78 0.80 8.21
C LEU A 244 -8.44 0.40 8.81
N LEU A 245 -8.49 -0.07 10.05
CA LEU A 245 -7.37 -0.72 10.74
C LEU A 245 -7.70 -2.20 10.98
N VAL A 246 -6.89 -3.07 10.40
CA VAL A 246 -6.91 -4.52 10.59
C VAL A 246 -5.83 -4.91 11.58
N LEU A 247 -6.16 -5.80 12.53
CA LEU A 247 -5.27 -6.22 13.61
C LEU A 247 -4.87 -7.70 13.48
N PRO A 248 -3.85 -8.05 12.69
CA PRO A 248 -3.31 -9.42 12.67
C PRO A 248 -2.77 -9.80 14.05
N CYS A 249 -3.23 -10.93 14.61
CA CYS A 249 -2.84 -11.38 15.94
C CYS A 249 -2.64 -12.90 15.98
N ILE A 250 -2.00 -13.40 17.03
CA ILE A 250 -2.00 -14.82 17.37
C ILE A 250 -2.70 -15.01 18.70
N ALA A 251 -3.18 -16.22 18.98
CA ALA A 251 -3.86 -16.52 20.24
C ALA A 251 -2.84 -16.73 21.38
N ASP A 252 -2.29 -15.63 21.88
CA ASP A 252 -1.47 -15.61 23.09
C ASP A 252 -1.71 -14.34 23.93
N SER A 253 -1.18 -14.34 25.15
CA SER A 253 -1.33 -13.23 26.10
C SER A 253 -0.65 -11.94 25.63
N SER A 254 0.47 -12.04 24.91
CA SER A 254 1.20 -10.87 24.41
C SER A 254 0.46 -10.17 23.26
N SER A 255 -0.27 -10.91 22.43
CA SER A 255 -1.18 -10.36 21.41
C SER A 255 -2.39 -9.71 22.05
N PHE A 256 -2.93 -10.27 23.13
CA PHE A 256 -3.99 -9.62 23.90
C PHE A 256 -3.53 -8.27 24.45
N ALA A 257 -2.37 -8.22 25.12
CA ALA A 257 -1.79 -6.98 25.60
C ALA A 257 -1.56 -5.96 24.47
N ALA A 258 -1.02 -6.42 23.33
CA ALA A 258 -0.81 -5.55 22.16
C ALA A 258 -2.11 -4.99 21.58
N ILE A 259 -3.21 -5.76 21.58
CA ILE A 259 -4.53 -5.27 21.16
C ILE A 259 -5.03 -4.20 22.14
N SER A 260 -4.88 -4.40 23.45
CA SER A 260 -5.24 -3.41 24.46
C SER A 260 -4.44 -2.10 24.33
N ASP A 261 -3.22 -2.18 23.79
CA ASP A 261 -2.33 -1.04 23.53
C ASP A 261 -2.69 -0.24 22.27
N VAL A 262 -3.56 -0.73 21.39
CA VAL A 262 -3.92 -0.06 20.13
C VAL A 262 -4.61 1.27 20.39
N ILE A 263 -5.64 1.31 21.23
CA ILE A 263 -6.41 2.52 21.51
C ILE A 263 -5.54 3.61 22.17
N PRO A 264 -4.77 3.33 23.24
CA PRO A 264 -3.87 4.33 23.83
C PRO A 264 -2.85 4.92 22.84
N ALA A 265 -2.30 4.09 21.93
CA ALA A 265 -1.39 4.55 20.89
C ALA A 265 -2.12 5.51 19.92
N MET A 266 -3.32 5.13 19.48
CA MET A 266 -4.16 5.95 18.60
C MET A 266 -4.56 7.28 19.24
N GLU A 267 -4.93 7.30 20.52
CA GLU A 267 -5.25 8.55 21.23
C GLU A 267 -4.04 9.50 21.28
N THR A 268 -2.85 8.95 21.53
CA THR A 268 -1.61 9.73 21.54
C THR A 268 -1.33 10.35 20.17
N TRP A 269 -1.46 9.57 19.10
CA TRP A 269 -1.27 10.07 17.75
C TRP A 269 -2.36 11.07 17.37
N HIS A 270 -3.62 10.81 17.73
CA HIS A 270 -4.76 11.67 17.44
C HIS A 270 -4.55 13.05 18.06
N TYR A 271 -4.12 13.10 19.32
CA TYR A 271 -3.77 14.35 19.99
C TYR A 271 -2.70 15.16 19.23
N ARG A 272 -1.61 14.51 18.79
CA ARG A 272 -0.56 15.18 18.02
C ARG A 272 -1.05 15.67 16.66
N HIS A 273 -1.83 14.84 15.97
CA HIS A 273 -2.42 15.18 14.67
C HIS A 273 -3.37 16.37 14.80
N GLU A 274 -4.25 16.37 15.80
CA GLU A 274 -5.22 17.44 15.99
C GLU A 274 -4.55 18.76 16.36
N ARG A 275 -3.47 18.73 17.14
CA ARG A 275 -2.63 19.92 17.38
C ARG A 275 -2.11 20.50 16.07
N GLN A 276 -1.49 19.68 15.22
CA GLN A 276 -1.00 20.14 13.92
C GLN A 276 -2.14 20.68 13.03
N ARG A 277 -3.32 20.05 13.07
CA ARG A 277 -4.48 20.39 12.22
C ARG A 277 -5.16 21.70 12.63
N THR A 278 -5.04 22.06 13.91
CA THR A 278 -5.64 23.28 14.47
C THR A 278 -4.63 24.41 14.61
N ASP A 279 -3.33 24.11 14.54
CA ASP A 279 -2.26 25.09 14.60
C ASP A 279 -2.39 26.12 13.47
N ILE A 280 -2.55 27.39 13.86
CA ILE A 280 -2.74 28.49 12.92
C ILE A 280 -1.44 28.76 12.15
N GLU A 281 -0.29 28.51 12.75
CA GLU A 281 1.01 28.71 12.12
C GLU A 281 1.32 27.62 11.09
N ASN A 282 0.64 26.47 11.16
CA ASN A 282 0.82 25.40 10.20
C ASN A 282 0.17 25.77 8.84
N PRO A 283 0.96 25.98 7.76
CA PRO A 283 0.43 26.37 6.46
C PRO A 283 -0.38 25.25 5.78
N HIS A 284 -0.27 24.02 6.26
CA HIS A 284 -0.95 22.83 5.73
C HIS A 284 -2.15 22.40 6.58
N ARG A 285 -2.51 23.15 7.63
CA ARG A 285 -3.60 22.81 8.56
C ARG A 285 -4.93 22.48 7.87
N HIS A 286 -5.24 23.19 6.79
CA HIS A 286 -6.47 23.03 6.00
C HIS A 286 -6.47 21.79 5.08
N LYS A 287 -5.30 21.21 4.79
CA LYS A 287 -5.15 19.99 3.98
C LYS A 287 -5.13 18.73 4.84
N MET A 288 -4.89 18.85 6.14
CA MET A 288 -4.86 17.72 7.04
C MET A 288 -6.28 17.28 7.38
N ARG A 289 -6.51 15.97 7.24
CA ARG A 289 -7.82 15.34 7.42
C ARG A 289 -8.15 15.18 8.91
N ARG A 290 -9.43 15.11 9.25
CA ARG A 290 -9.80 14.60 10.57
C ARG A 290 -9.60 13.07 10.58
N PRO A 291 -8.98 12.50 11.62
CA PRO A 291 -8.86 11.04 11.71
C PRO A 291 -10.23 10.41 11.94
N GLU A 292 -10.65 9.52 11.04
CA GLU A 292 -11.93 8.80 11.09
C GLU A 292 -11.75 7.28 10.93
N VAL A 293 -10.55 6.78 11.22
CA VAL A 293 -10.20 5.35 11.08
C VAL A 293 -11.09 4.46 11.94
N ALA A 294 -11.69 3.44 11.32
CA ALA A 294 -12.46 2.41 12.01
C ALA A 294 -11.62 1.13 12.21
N ILE A 295 -11.74 0.49 13.38
CA ILE A 295 -11.11 -0.80 13.61
C ILE A 295 -11.98 -1.88 12.97
N ALA A 296 -11.49 -2.50 11.90
CA ALA A 296 -12.19 -3.55 11.17
C ALA A 296 -12.30 -4.86 11.97
N GLY A 297 -11.34 -5.09 12.88
CA GLY A 297 -11.29 -6.26 13.75
C GLY A 297 -9.95 -6.95 13.73
N THR A 298 -9.92 -8.16 14.29
CA THR A 298 -8.71 -8.99 14.40
C THR A 298 -8.68 -10.10 13.35
N ILE A 299 -7.48 -10.44 12.87
CA ILE A 299 -7.25 -11.63 12.04
C ILE A 299 -6.34 -12.58 12.81
N GLN A 300 -6.88 -13.72 13.23
CA GLN A 300 -6.10 -14.74 13.94
C GLN A 300 -5.18 -15.49 12.97
N SER A 301 -3.89 -15.50 13.30
CA SER A 301 -2.81 -16.16 12.57
C SER A 301 -2.31 -17.39 13.32
N HIS A 302 -1.54 -18.25 12.64
CA HIS A 302 -0.89 -19.43 13.23
C HIS A 302 -1.85 -20.43 13.91
N PHE A 303 -3.07 -20.60 13.37
CA PHE A 303 -3.98 -21.63 13.86
C PHE A 303 -3.57 -23.01 13.34
N THR A 304 -3.14 -23.89 14.26
CA THR A 304 -2.96 -25.31 13.96
C THR A 304 -4.20 -26.07 14.42
N CYS A 305 -5.03 -26.50 13.48
CA CYS A 305 -6.15 -27.39 13.80
C CYS A 305 -5.60 -28.75 14.25
N LYS A 306 -5.67 -29.07 15.54
CA LYS A 306 -5.37 -30.42 16.01
C LYS A 306 -6.47 -31.34 15.48
N LYS A 307 -6.15 -32.25 14.56
CA LYS A 307 -7.06 -33.35 14.20
C LYS A 307 -7.43 -34.08 15.49
N LYS A 308 -8.73 -34.27 15.74
CA LYS A 308 -9.22 -35.14 16.82
C LYS A 308 -8.43 -36.45 16.73
N LYS A 309 -7.78 -36.86 17.82
CA LYS A 309 -7.32 -38.25 17.93
C LYS A 309 -8.57 -39.11 17.76
N GLU A 310 -8.60 -39.93 16.73
CA GLU A 310 -9.52 -41.06 16.69
C GLU A 310 -9.22 -41.87 17.96
N GLU A 311 -10.18 -41.93 18.87
CA GLU A 311 -10.15 -42.85 20.00
C GLU A 311 -10.09 -44.26 19.40
N ARG A 312 -8.95 -44.95 19.59
CA ARG A 312 -8.76 -46.34 19.22
C ARG A 312 -9.32 -47.26 20.29
#